data_AF-A0A4R2U1U9-F1
#
_entry.id   AF-A0A4R2U1U9-F1
#
_cell.length_a   1.000
_cell.length_b   1.000
_cell.length_c   1.000
_cell.angle_alpha   90.00
_cell.angle_beta   90.00
_cell.angle_gamma   90.00
#
_symmetry.space_group_name_H-M   'P 1'
#
loop_
_entity.id
_entity.type
_entity.pdbx_description
1 polymer ?
#
loop_
_entity_poly.entity_id
_entity_poly.type
_entity_poly.pdbx_seq_one_letter_code
_entity_poly.pdbx_strand_id
1 'polypeptide(L)'
;MPTDEKPPERNYCHLLDHRKYNRNRGCQLHDNAYGIAGGGSESDRYVADTEFYRRMRDQNDPMAIPALLACRGFGWFFFNYHPGYWLWRGQMVRRFVKAQS
;
A
#
# COMPACT_ATOMS: atom_id res chain seq x y z
N MET A 1 18.36 -14.73 -23.87
CA MET A 1 17.44 -15.88 -23.93
C MET A 1 16.29 -15.59 -22.97
N PRO A 2 15.03 -15.79 -23.34
CA PRO A 2 13.96 -15.84 -22.34
C PRO A 2 14.27 -17.00 -21.40
N THR A 3 14.33 -16.74 -20.10
CA THR A 3 14.52 -17.76 -19.06
C THR A 3 13.14 -18.21 -18.56
N ASP A 4 13.03 -19.46 -18.11
CA ASP A 4 11.84 -19.97 -17.40
C ASP A 4 11.67 -19.36 -15.99
N GLU A 5 12.50 -18.38 -15.65
CA GLU A 5 12.49 -17.72 -14.35
C GLU A 5 11.24 -16.85 -14.24
N LYS A 6 10.42 -17.12 -13.20
CA LYS A 6 9.25 -16.29 -12.94
C LYS A 6 9.70 -14.84 -12.75
N PRO A 7 9.02 -13.88 -13.39
CA PRO A 7 9.32 -12.47 -13.16
C PRO A 7 9.17 -12.15 -11.67
N PRO A 8 10.03 -11.31 -11.09
CA PRO A 8 9.98 -10.98 -9.67
C PRO A 8 8.62 -10.39 -9.32
N GLU A 9 7.96 -10.98 -8.32
CA GLU A 9 6.67 -10.49 -7.84
C GLU A 9 6.86 -9.12 -7.19
N ARG A 10 6.08 -8.13 -7.65
CA ARG A 10 6.11 -6.79 -7.05
C ARG A 10 5.62 -6.87 -5.61
N ASN A 11 6.47 -6.44 -4.68
CA ASN A 11 6.08 -6.28 -3.29
C ASN A 11 5.30 -4.97 -3.08
N TYR A 12 4.01 -5.07 -2.79
CA TYR A 12 3.13 -3.96 -2.40
C TYR A 12 3.09 -3.75 -0.88
N CYS A 13 3.60 -4.68 -0.07
CA CYS A 13 3.67 -4.56 1.39
C CYS A 13 5.13 -4.52 1.86
N HIS A 14 5.71 -3.34 2.02
CA HIS A 14 7.12 -3.26 2.47
C HIS A 14 7.33 -3.57 3.95
N LEU A 15 6.34 -3.29 4.81
CA LEU A 15 6.46 -3.49 6.26
C LEU A 15 5.87 -4.81 6.78
N LEU A 16 5.13 -5.52 5.93
CA LEU A 16 4.55 -6.82 6.25
C LEU A 16 5.05 -7.84 5.24
N ASP A 17 5.29 -9.08 5.66
CA ASP A 17 5.64 -10.16 4.72
C ASP A 17 4.48 -10.36 3.73
N HIS A 18 4.66 -9.88 2.50
CA HIS A 18 3.64 -9.83 1.44
C HIS A 18 3.14 -11.22 1.02
N ARG A 19 3.93 -12.26 1.26
CA ARG A 19 3.64 -13.65 0.86
C ARG A 19 2.64 -14.34 1.78
N LYS A 20 2.35 -13.75 2.94
CA LYS A 20 1.45 -14.33 3.95
C LYS A 20 0.06 -13.71 3.85
N TYR A 21 -0.97 -14.47 4.19
CA TYR A 21 -2.35 -13.99 4.36
C TYR A 21 -2.89 -13.13 3.21
N ASN A 22 -2.44 -13.41 1.98
CA ASN A 22 -2.77 -12.62 0.78
C ASN A 22 -2.52 -11.10 0.93
N ARG A 23 -1.54 -10.73 1.76
CA ARG A 23 -1.22 -9.33 2.07
C ARG A 23 -0.84 -8.56 0.82
N ASN A 24 -0.04 -9.14 -0.08
CA ASN A 24 0.41 -8.45 -1.30
C ASN A 24 -0.77 -7.91 -2.11
N ARG A 25 -1.83 -8.71 -2.27
CA ARG A 25 -3.06 -8.30 -2.94
C ARG A 25 -3.84 -7.26 -2.14
N GLY A 26 -3.90 -7.41 -0.81
CA GLY A 26 -4.50 -6.43 0.08
C GLY A 26 -3.85 -5.05 -0.05
N CYS A 27 -2.51 -4.98 0.01
CA CYS A 27 -1.77 -3.74 -0.14
C CYS A 27 -1.92 -3.18 -1.55
N GLN A 28 -1.92 -4.01 -2.60
CA GLN A 28 -2.17 -3.55 -3.97
C GLN A 28 -3.54 -2.90 -4.14
N LEU A 29 -4.60 -3.51 -3.58
CA LEU A 29 -5.96 -2.97 -3.69
C LEU A 29 -6.13 -1.69 -2.89
N HIS A 30 -5.53 -1.64 -1.71
CA HIS A 30 -5.52 -0.43 -0.88
C HIS A 30 -4.72 0.70 -1.57
N ASP A 31 -3.57 0.39 -2.16
CA ASP A 31 -2.78 1.29 -3.02
C ASP A 31 -3.63 1.89 -4.15
N ASN A 32 -4.38 1.04 -4.85
CA ASN A 32 -5.25 1.47 -5.94
C ASN A 32 -6.37 2.38 -5.43
N ALA A 33 -6.99 2.04 -4.29
CA ALA A 33 -8.03 2.85 -3.67
C ALA A 33 -7.50 4.23 -3.24
N TYR A 34 -6.29 4.29 -2.67
CA TYR A 34 -5.61 5.55 -2.36
C TYR A 34 -5.18 6.34 -3.60
N GLY A 35 -4.79 5.63 -4.66
CA GLY A 35 -4.22 6.17 -5.89
C GLY A 35 -5.22 6.80 -6.87
N ILE A 36 -6.53 6.51 -6.74
CA ILE A 36 -7.56 6.89 -7.72
C ILE A 36 -7.70 8.42 -7.98
N ALA A 37 -7.14 9.31 -7.15
CA ALA A 37 -7.10 10.75 -7.46
C ALA A 37 -5.94 11.52 -6.81
N GLY A 38 -4.81 10.87 -6.52
CA GLY A 38 -3.70 11.53 -5.82
C GLY A 38 -3.94 11.70 -4.32
N GLY A 39 -4.55 10.68 -3.68
CA GLY A 39 -4.75 10.62 -2.23
C GLY A 39 -5.99 11.41 -1.81
N GLY A 40 -7.16 10.91 -2.24
CA GLY A 40 -8.51 11.49 -2.12
C GLY A 40 -8.91 12.04 -0.75
N SER A 41 -10.19 12.35 -0.58
CA SER A 41 -10.71 12.94 0.66
C SER A 41 -10.41 12.05 1.88
N GLU A 42 -10.44 12.60 3.09
CA GLU A 42 -10.31 11.79 4.32
C GLU A 42 -11.35 10.66 4.37
N SER A 43 -12.54 10.87 3.78
CA SER A 43 -13.56 9.83 3.62
C SER A 43 -13.09 8.69 2.73
N ASP A 44 -12.45 8.97 1.59
CA ASP A 44 -11.95 7.94 0.68
C ASP A 44 -10.85 7.09 1.34
N ARG A 45 -10.00 7.75 2.14
CA ARG A 45 -8.96 7.09 2.93
C ARG A 45 -9.55 6.19 4.01
N TYR A 46 -10.56 6.68 4.72
CA TYR A 46 -11.27 5.90 5.72
C TYR A 46 -11.90 4.64 5.10
N VAL A 47 -12.51 4.78 3.92
CA VAL A 47 -13.09 3.65 3.18
C VAL A 47 -11.99 2.67 2.80
N ALA A 48 -10.89 3.14 2.21
CA ALA A 48 -9.76 2.28 1.82
C ALA A 48 -9.17 1.52 3.03
N ASP A 49 -8.90 2.21 4.14
CA ASP A 49 -8.36 1.60 5.36
C ASP A 49 -9.30 0.55 5.95
N THR A 50 -10.60 0.85 5.98
CA THR A 50 -11.63 -0.08 6.48
C THR A 50 -11.73 -1.31 5.57
N GLU A 51 -11.64 -1.11 4.26
CA GLU A 51 -11.68 -2.17 3.25
C GLU A 51 -10.44 -3.06 3.29
N PHE A 52 -9.27 -2.51 3.59
CA PHE A 52 -8.06 -3.29 3.82
C PHE A 52 -8.12 -4.08 5.12
N TYR A 53 -8.61 -3.46 6.20
CA TYR A 53 -8.85 -4.14 7.47
C TYR A 53 -9.77 -5.35 7.32
N ARG A 54 -10.91 -5.18 6.63
CA ARG A 54 -11.86 -6.27 6.35
C ARG A 54 -11.18 -7.43 5.65
N ARG A 55 -10.45 -7.15 4.57
CA ARG A 55 -9.71 -8.17 3.81
C ARG A 55 -8.69 -8.90 4.68
N MET A 56 -7.90 -8.19 5.48
CA MET A 56 -6.94 -8.81 6.39
C MET A 56 -7.65 -9.70 7.42
N ARG A 57 -8.80 -9.26 7.93
CA ARG A 57 -9.63 -10.06 8.84
C ARG A 57 -10.19 -11.32 8.19
N ASP A 58 -10.69 -11.23 6.96
CA ASP A 58 -11.21 -12.36 6.19
C ASP A 58 -10.11 -13.41 5.92
N GLN A 59 -8.85 -12.97 5.88
CA GLN A 59 -7.67 -13.84 5.78
C GLN A 59 -7.15 -14.33 7.13
N ASN A 60 -7.84 -14.05 8.24
CA ASN A 60 -7.41 -14.33 9.61
C ASN A 60 -6.01 -13.78 9.94
N ASP A 61 -5.66 -12.63 9.36
CA ASP A 61 -4.36 -12.02 9.55
C ASP A 61 -4.26 -11.36 10.94
N PRO A 62 -3.32 -11.78 11.82
CA PRO A 62 -3.11 -11.15 13.12
C PRO A 62 -2.70 -9.68 13.01
N MET A 63 -2.20 -9.25 11.84
CA MET A 63 -1.80 -7.87 11.58
C MET A 63 -2.96 -6.96 11.18
N ALA A 64 -4.21 -7.46 11.10
CA ALA A 64 -5.35 -6.64 10.68
C ALA A 64 -5.55 -5.39 11.55
N ILE A 65 -5.58 -5.54 12.88
CA ILE A 65 -5.75 -4.42 13.81
C ILE A 65 -4.51 -3.51 13.83
N PRO A 66 -3.28 -4.02 13.99
CA PRO A 66 -2.07 -3.21 13.89
C PRO A 66 -1.99 -2.40 12.59
N ALA A 67 -2.29 -3.01 11.45
CA ALA A 67 -2.26 -2.35 10.15
C ALA A 67 -3.31 -1.24 10.04
N LEU A 68 -4.54 -1.45 10.55
CA LEU A 68 -5.57 -0.41 10.58
C LEU A 68 -5.14 0.80 11.43
N LEU A 69 -4.56 0.56 12.61
CA LEU A 69 -4.06 1.63 13.47
C LEU A 69 -2.90 2.39 12.83
N ALA A 70 -1.98 1.68 12.17
CA ALA A 70 -0.88 2.29 11.43
C ALA A 70 -1.39 3.15 10.26
N CYS A 71 -2.33 2.64 9.45
CA CYS A 71 -2.95 3.39 8.35
C CYS A 71 -3.67 4.65 8.86
N ARG A 72 -4.37 4.58 9.99
CA ARG A 72 -5.05 5.76 10.57
C ARG A 72 -4.10 6.77 11.20
N GLY A 73 -3.07 6.30 11.91
CA GLY A 73 -2.17 7.17 12.67
C GLY A 73 -1.12 7.88 11.81
N PHE A 74 -0.62 7.19 10.79
CA PHE A 74 0.49 7.69 9.97
C PHE A 74 0.12 7.82 8.49
N GLY A 75 -1.13 7.54 8.14
CA GLY A 75 -1.57 7.46 6.75
C GLY A 75 -0.94 6.27 6.02
N TRP A 76 -1.12 6.26 4.70
CA TRP A 76 -0.51 5.30 3.78
C TRP A 76 1.02 5.43 3.62
N PHE A 77 1.68 6.23 4.48
CA PHE A 77 3.12 6.44 4.48
C PHE A 77 3.93 5.12 4.54
N PHE A 78 3.32 4.07 5.08
CA PHE A 78 3.94 2.80 5.36
C PHE A 78 3.88 1.75 4.25
N PHE A 79 3.09 1.95 3.20
CA PHE A 79 2.77 0.86 2.28
C PHE A 79 2.94 1.19 0.78
N ASN A 80 3.49 2.35 0.43
CA ASN A 80 3.72 2.69 -0.97
C ASN A 80 5.07 3.34 -1.23
N TYR A 81 6.04 2.53 -1.67
CA TYR A 81 7.17 3.04 -2.43
C TYR A 81 7.52 2.04 -3.55
N HIS A 82 7.63 2.59 -4.77
CA HIS A 82 8.25 1.92 -5.92
C HIS A 82 9.60 1.31 -5.53
N PRO A 83 10.04 0.21 -6.16
CA PRO A 83 11.34 -0.41 -5.88
C PRO A 83 12.45 0.65 -5.99
N GLY A 84 13.10 0.90 -4.85
CA GLY A 84 14.12 1.92 -4.65
C GLY A 84 14.26 2.13 -3.14
N TYR A 85 15.49 2.05 -2.63
CA TYR A 85 15.86 1.98 -1.20
C TYR A 85 15.43 3.16 -0.30
N TRP A 86 14.53 4.03 -0.74
CA TRP A 86 14.19 5.26 -0.05
C TRP A 86 12.67 5.45 0.11
N LEU A 87 12.24 5.62 1.36
CA LEU A 87 10.87 5.91 1.83
C LEU A 87 10.28 7.24 1.29
N TRP A 88 10.83 7.82 0.22
CA TRP A 88 10.53 9.19 -0.20
C TRP A 88 10.37 9.37 -1.72
N ARG A 89 10.32 8.32 -2.56
CA ARG A 89 10.11 8.45 -4.03
C ARG A 89 8.68 8.22 -4.56
N GLY A 90 7.77 7.80 -3.70
CA GLY A 90 6.32 7.74 -3.90
C GLY A 90 5.63 9.07 -3.56
N GLN A 91 4.35 9.15 -3.93
CA GLN A 91 3.38 10.27 -3.95
C GLN A 91 3.78 11.67 -3.42
N MET A 92 4.50 11.81 -2.29
CA MET A 92 5.06 13.09 -1.84
C MET A 92 5.96 13.75 -2.89
N VAL A 93 6.89 13.01 -3.52
CA VAL A 93 7.72 13.63 -4.59
C VAL A 93 6.85 14.04 -5.77
N ARG A 94 5.81 13.29 -6.14
CA ARG A 94 4.88 13.76 -7.17
C ARG A 94 4.12 15.01 -6.73
N ARG A 95 3.78 15.16 -5.45
CA ARG A 95 3.12 16.35 -4.91
C ARG A 95 4.06 17.57 -4.87
N PHE A 96 5.33 17.37 -4.51
CA PHE A 96 6.35 18.45 -4.53
C PHE A 96 6.81 18.81 -5.95
N VAL A 97 6.99 17.82 -6.83
CA VAL A 97 7.37 18.04 -8.24
C VAL A 97 6.23 18.68 -9.02
N LYS A 98 4.97 18.31 -8.76
CA LYS A 98 3.79 18.90 -9.43
C LYS A 98 3.40 20.26 -8.84
N ALA A 99 3.89 20.63 -7.66
CA ALA A 99 3.76 21.97 -7.10
C ALA A 99 4.80 22.97 -7.65
N GLN A 100 5.72 22.53 -8.52
CA GLN A 100 6.70 23.39 -9.20
C GLN A 100 6.35 23.67 -10.68
N SER A 101 5.10 23.54 -11.09
CA SER A 101 4.64 23.98 -12.43
C SER A 101 3.63 25.10 -12.32
#